data_AF-E8ZIG9-F1
#
_entry.id   AF-E8ZIG9-F1
#
_cell.length_a   1.000
_cell.length_b   1.000
_cell.length_c   1.000
_cell.angle_alpha   90.00
_cell.angle_beta   90.00
_cell.angle_gamma   90.00
#
_symmetry.space_group_name_H-M   'P 1'
#
loop_
_entity.id
_entity.type
_entity.pdbx_description
1 polymer ?
#
loop_
_entity_poly.entity_id
_entity_poly.type
_entity_poly.pdbx_seq_one_letter_code
_entity_poly.pdbx_strand_id
1 'polypeptide(L)'
;MEISSLFKAFLALAGVTGAAGGGVLLHKVINKDTISKHIDPKNLLTSAQQDKWTHRLGLLNKAEDTDLSKDLLSTKKSKTTLTIDDLKSWCASNLESEFLGTEDKKFKNIKLYCGLNMGDKIQGTKVASTTGGDNASLKTNFGKLKNKTSSELVSQLFSIKDTDNASDPWKGSTSLRDWCLSAFDMPFESGLTYDNAKDYCVITA
;
A
#
# COMPACT_ATOMS: atom_id res chain seq x y z
N MET A 1 -28.64 46.13 21.60
CA MET A 1 -27.40 46.59 22.22
C MET A 1 -27.51 46.29 23.70
N GLU A 2 -26.40 45.86 24.30
CA GLU A 2 -26.20 45.44 25.69
C GLU A 2 -26.61 43.99 26.04
N ILE A 3 -25.67 43.34 26.73
CA ILE A 3 -25.41 41.90 26.79
C ILE A 3 -25.35 41.51 28.28
N SER A 4 -25.75 40.27 28.58
CA SER A 4 -25.22 39.42 29.68
C SER A 4 -25.72 39.77 31.10
N SER A 5 -25.93 38.87 32.06
CA SER A 5 -25.42 37.52 32.30
C SER A 5 -26.29 36.79 33.35
N LEU A 6 -26.13 35.46 33.44
CA LEU A 6 -26.38 34.58 34.61
C LEU A 6 -27.83 34.15 34.92
N PHE A 7 -28.29 33.10 34.23
CA PHE A 7 -29.25 32.17 34.83
C PHE A 7 -28.50 31.08 35.62
N LYS A 8 -28.47 31.23 36.95
CA LYS A 8 -28.32 30.10 37.87
C LYS A 8 -29.70 29.44 37.99
N ALA A 9 -29.86 28.22 37.49
CA ALA A 9 -30.98 27.37 37.86
C ALA A 9 -30.43 26.14 38.59
N PHE A 10 -30.66 26.12 39.90
CA PHE A 10 -30.50 24.97 40.78
C PHE A 10 -31.69 24.01 40.60
N LEU A 11 -31.39 22.72 40.68
CA LEU A 11 -32.20 21.59 41.15
C LEU A 11 -33.45 21.15 40.37
N ALA A 12 -33.39 19.91 39.89
CA ALA A 12 -34.29 18.87 40.40
C ALA A 12 -33.61 17.49 40.32
N LEU A 13 -32.84 17.13 41.35
CA LEU A 13 -32.58 15.71 41.65
C LEU A 13 -33.85 15.16 42.33
N ALA A 14 -34.74 14.61 41.52
CA ALA A 14 -35.78 13.71 42.01
C ALA A 14 -35.32 12.28 41.68
N GLY A 15 -34.75 11.61 42.67
CA GLY A 15 -34.53 10.16 42.59
C GLY A 15 -35.83 9.44 42.91
N VAL A 16 -36.22 8.46 42.09
CA VAL A 16 -36.70 7.17 42.59
C VAL A 16 -36.24 6.08 41.62
N THR A 17 -35.62 5.08 42.22
CA THR A 17 -35.06 3.84 41.70
C THR A 17 -35.99 3.03 40.80
N GLY A 18 -35.45 2.59 39.66
CA GLY A 18 -36.05 1.63 38.72
C GLY A 18 -35.13 1.39 37.53
N ALA A 19 -33.87 1.05 37.79
CA ALA A 19 -32.85 0.85 36.76
C ALA A 19 -32.98 -0.54 36.10
N ALA A 20 -33.56 -0.58 34.90
CA ALA A 20 -33.29 -1.61 33.90
C ALA A 20 -33.77 -1.15 32.51
N GLY A 21 -33.35 0.05 32.08
CA GLY A 21 -33.70 0.59 30.78
C GLY A 21 -32.70 1.65 30.35
N GLY A 22 -31.87 1.34 29.36
CA GLY A 22 -31.00 2.31 28.71
C GLY A 22 -29.57 2.32 29.23
N GLY A 23 -28.75 1.39 28.73
CA GLY A 23 -27.32 1.40 29.06
C GLY A 23 -26.46 0.37 28.34
N VAL A 24 -26.70 0.08 27.06
CA VAL A 24 -25.80 -0.83 26.29
C VAL A 24 -25.41 -0.32 24.88
N LEU A 25 -26.03 0.75 24.34
CA LEU A 25 -25.80 1.13 22.94
C LEU A 25 -24.78 2.27 22.69
N LEU A 26 -23.95 2.65 23.65
CA LEU A 26 -22.90 3.67 23.42
C LEU A 26 -21.50 3.09 23.13
N HIS A 27 -21.24 1.81 23.43
CA HIS A 27 -19.89 1.24 23.26
C HIS A 27 -19.48 1.01 21.79
N LYS A 28 -20.44 0.83 20.88
CA LYS A 28 -20.16 0.63 19.44
C LYS A 28 -19.77 1.91 18.70
N VAL A 29 -19.99 3.09 19.27
CA VAL A 29 -19.71 4.38 18.61
C VAL A 29 -18.27 4.85 18.86
N ILE A 30 -17.59 4.33 19.90
CA ILE A 30 -16.27 4.82 20.33
C ILE A 30 -15.11 3.98 19.74
N ASN A 31 -15.37 2.73 19.32
CA ASN A 31 -14.34 1.83 18.77
C ASN A 31 -14.69 1.35 17.36
N LYS A 32 -14.86 2.28 16.40
CA LYS A 32 -14.95 1.90 14.98
C LYS A 32 -13.63 1.22 14.56
N ASP A 33 -13.71 0.01 14.04
CA ASP A 33 -12.54 -0.67 13.47
C ASP A 33 -12.30 -0.12 12.06
N THR A 34 -11.34 0.79 11.95
CA THR A 34 -11.06 1.54 10.72
C THR A 34 -9.85 0.98 9.99
N ILE A 35 -9.78 1.20 8.69
CA ILE A 35 -8.63 0.77 7.88
C ILE A 35 -7.31 1.33 8.42
N SER A 36 -7.31 2.58 8.90
CA SER A 36 -6.13 3.23 9.50
C SER A 36 -5.55 2.47 10.69
N LYS A 37 -6.35 1.71 11.46
CA LYS A 37 -5.88 0.90 12.59
C LYS A 37 -5.10 -0.36 12.16
N HIS A 38 -5.27 -0.79 10.91
CA HIS A 38 -4.65 -1.99 10.34
C HIS A 38 -3.48 -1.67 9.41
N ILE A 39 -3.02 -0.42 9.38
CA ILE A 39 -1.86 0.03 8.60
C ILE A 39 -0.93 0.80 9.54
N ASP A 40 0.34 0.40 9.61
CA ASP A 40 1.35 1.21 10.32
C ASP A 40 1.42 2.60 9.66
N PRO A 41 1.18 3.70 10.40
CA PRO A 41 1.25 5.05 9.85
C PRO A 41 2.58 5.38 9.16
N LYS A 42 3.69 4.75 9.57
CA LYS A 42 5.02 4.91 8.92
C LYS A 42 5.09 4.31 7.52
N ASN A 43 4.08 3.52 7.15
CA ASN A 43 3.93 2.93 5.84
C ASN A 43 2.92 3.69 4.98
N LEU A 44 2.31 4.77 5.47
CA LEU A 44 1.49 5.66 4.67
C LEU A 44 2.33 6.76 4.01
N LEU A 45 1.90 7.20 2.83
CA LEU A 45 2.47 8.37 2.17
C LEU A 45 2.06 9.65 2.89
N THR A 46 3.02 10.54 3.03
CA THR A 46 2.81 11.91 3.55
C THR A 46 2.66 12.89 2.39
N SER A 47 2.06 14.05 2.65
CA SER A 47 1.86 15.10 1.63
C SER A 47 3.17 15.59 0.99
N ALA A 48 4.31 15.47 1.68
CA ALA A 48 5.62 15.91 1.21
C ALA A 48 6.27 14.99 0.15
N GLN A 49 5.77 13.77 -0.04
CA GLN A 49 6.38 12.76 -0.93
C GLN A 49 5.83 12.83 -2.35
N GLN A 50 6.04 13.96 -3.03
CA GLN A 50 5.40 14.29 -4.30
C GLN A 50 5.75 13.33 -5.44
N ASP A 51 6.99 12.85 -5.50
CA ASP A 51 7.47 11.84 -6.45
C ASP A 51 6.68 10.52 -6.30
N LYS A 52 6.47 10.08 -5.06
CA LYS A 52 5.71 8.86 -4.76
C LYS A 52 4.24 9.02 -5.11
N TRP A 53 3.63 10.15 -4.79
CA TRP A 53 2.25 10.44 -5.19
C TRP A 53 2.08 10.46 -6.71
N THR A 54 3.05 11.04 -7.43
CA THR A 54 3.07 11.04 -8.90
C THR A 54 3.12 9.61 -9.43
N HIS A 55 3.98 8.77 -8.84
CA HIS A 55 4.06 7.35 -9.18
C HIS A 55 2.73 6.62 -8.93
N ARG A 56 2.10 6.82 -7.76
CA ARG A 56 0.80 6.19 -7.43
C ARG A 56 -0.32 6.59 -8.36
N LEU A 57 -0.37 7.87 -8.74
CA LEU A 57 -1.32 8.34 -9.74
C LEU A 57 -1.07 7.66 -11.10
N GLY A 58 0.20 7.50 -11.49
CA GLY A 58 0.59 6.76 -12.69
C GLY A 58 0.12 5.31 -12.69
N LEU A 59 0.27 4.61 -11.56
CA LEU A 59 -0.22 3.24 -11.38
C LEU A 59 -1.75 3.19 -11.47
N LEU A 60 -2.45 4.08 -10.76
CA LEU A 60 -3.92 4.12 -10.75
C LEU A 60 -4.51 4.40 -12.13
N ASN A 61 -3.87 5.26 -12.92
CA ASN A 61 -4.30 5.55 -14.29
C ASN A 61 -4.20 4.30 -15.19
N LYS A 62 -3.18 3.47 -14.99
CA LYS A 62 -2.97 2.21 -15.74
C LYS A 62 -3.76 1.02 -15.20
N ALA A 63 -4.29 1.10 -13.98
CA ALA A 63 -5.00 0.00 -13.36
C ALA A 63 -6.32 -0.34 -14.09
N GLU A 64 -6.61 -1.63 -14.23
CA GLU A 64 -7.87 -2.10 -14.77
C GLU A 64 -9.02 -1.81 -13.81
N ASP A 65 -10.20 -1.50 -14.35
CA ASP A 65 -11.38 -1.17 -13.54
C ASP A 65 -11.77 -2.30 -12.58
N THR A 66 -11.49 -3.55 -12.95
CA THR A 66 -11.76 -4.73 -12.14
C THR A 66 -10.90 -4.81 -10.88
N ASP A 67 -9.77 -4.11 -10.84
CA ASP A 67 -8.81 -4.14 -9.72
C ASP A 67 -9.09 -3.03 -8.70
N LEU A 68 -10.03 -2.13 -9.02
CA LEU A 68 -10.37 -0.98 -8.20
C LEU A 68 -11.62 -1.20 -7.35
N SER A 69 -11.59 -0.71 -6.12
CA SER A 69 -12.76 -0.61 -5.26
C SER A 69 -13.77 0.35 -5.91
N LYS A 70 -15.06 0.13 -5.63
CA LYS A 70 -16.14 0.89 -6.29
C LYS A 70 -15.96 2.40 -6.16
N ASP A 71 -15.57 2.86 -4.97
CA ASP A 71 -15.33 4.26 -4.66
C ASP A 71 -14.08 4.82 -5.35
N LEU A 72 -12.97 4.07 -5.40
CA LEU A 72 -11.78 4.50 -6.14
C LEU A 72 -12.03 4.57 -7.64
N LEU A 73 -12.76 3.60 -8.19
CA LEU A 73 -13.20 3.59 -9.57
C LEU A 73 -14.09 4.80 -9.87
N SER A 74 -15.03 5.12 -8.99
CA SER A 74 -15.84 6.35 -9.10
C SER A 74 -14.97 7.60 -9.07
N THR A 75 -13.97 7.69 -8.20
CA THR A 75 -13.01 8.80 -8.19
C THR A 75 -12.25 8.90 -9.52
N LYS A 76 -11.72 7.77 -10.03
CA LYS A 76 -11.00 7.70 -11.31
C LYS A 76 -11.87 8.16 -12.49
N LYS A 77 -13.15 7.77 -12.51
CA LYS A 77 -14.09 8.08 -13.60
C LYS A 77 -14.85 9.40 -13.45
N SER A 78 -14.76 10.06 -12.29
CA SER A 78 -15.49 11.31 -12.01
C SER A 78 -15.05 12.49 -12.87
N LYS A 79 -13.90 12.39 -13.55
CA LYS A 79 -13.32 13.45 -14.37
C LYS A 79 -12.41 12.88 -15.44
N THR A 80 -12.14 13.69 -16.46
CA THR A 80 -11.27 13.35 -17.59
C THR A 80 -9.82 13.09 -17.17
N THR A 81 -9.31 13.86 -16.21
CA THR A 81 -7.92 13.76 -15.74
C THR A 81 -7.89 13.72 -14.23
N LEU A 82 -7.52 12.57 -13.67
CA LEU A 82 -7.32 12.41 -12.23
C LEU A 82 -6.04 13.14 -11.79
N THR A 83 -6.11 13.90 -10.69
CA THR A 83 -4.96 14.63 -10.13
C THR A 83 -4.42 13.96 -8.88
N ILE A 84 -3.23 14.39 -8.45
CA ILE A 84 -2.62 13.92 -7.19
C ILE A 84 -3.48 14.29 -5.98
N ASP A 85 -4.09 15.48 -5.99
CA ASP A 85 -4.91 15.94 -4.86
C ASP A 85 -6.20 15.14 -4.73
N ASP A 86 -6.74 14.66 -5.84
CA ASP A 86 -7.89 13.75 -5.84
C ASP A 86 -7.55 12.41 -5.19
N LEU A 87 -6.38 11.88 -5.52
CA LEU A 87 -5.90 10.64 -4.91
C LEU A 87 -5.63 10.83 -3.41
N LYS A 88 -4.98 11.93 -3.02
CA LYS A 88 -4.75 12.30 -1.61
C LYS A 88 -6.07 12.43 -0.85
N SER A 89 -7.07 13.09 -1.44
CA SER A 89 -8.41 13.25 -0.86
C SER A 89 -9.13 11.92 -0.70
N TRP A 90 -9.06 11.04 -1.70
CA TRP A 90 -9.61 9.70 -1.62
C TRP A 90 -8.94 8.88 -0.50
N CYS A 91 -7.61 8.93 -0.40
CA CYS A 91 -6.86 8.26 0.66
C CYS A 91 -7.28 8.74 2.06
N ALA A 92 -7.31 10.06 2.28
CA ALA A 92 -7.67 10.65 3.57
C ALA A 92 -9.10 10.25 4.00
N SER A 93 -10.04 10.25 3.06
CA SER A 93 -11.44 9.89 3.35
C SER A 93 -11.63 8.40 3.65
N ASN A 94 -10.84 7.54 2.99
CA ASN A 94 -11.03 6.09 3.09
C ASN A 94 -10.21 5.40 4.18
N LEU A 95 -9.18 6.05 4.72
CA LEU A 95 -8.48 5.56 5.91
C LEU A 95 -9.42 5.43 7.13
N GLU A 96 -10.44 6.29 7.22
CA GLU A 96 -11.46 6.28 8.29
C GLU A 96 -12.68 5.39 7.97
N SER A 97 -12.66 4.69 6.83
CA SER A 97 -13.68 3.69 6.49
C SER A 97 -13.53 2.44 7.36
N GLU A 98 -14.64 1.70 7.49
CA GLU A 98 -14.66 0.41 8.19
C GLU A 98 -13.71 -0.60 7.54
N PHE A 99 -12.97 -1.34 8.36
CA PHE A 99 -12.12 -2.43 7.92
C PHE A 99 -12.94 -3.71 7.72
N LEU A 100 -12.98 -4.21 6.48
CA LEU A 100 -13.73 -5.41 6.11
C LEU A 100 -12.85 -6.67 5.99
N GLY A 101 -11.56 -6.56 6.27
CA GLY A 101 -10.59 -7.64 6.16
C GLY A 101 -9.44 -7.35 5.18
N THR A 102 -8.38 -8.16 5.24
CA THR A 102 -7.18 -7.99 4.40
C THR A 102 -7.43 -8.28 2.93
N GLU A 103 -8.44 -9.11 2.64
CA GLU A 103 -8.83 -9.48 1.29
C GLU A 103 -9.75 -8.44 0.62
N ASP A 104 -10.26 -7.49 1.41
CA ASP A 104 -11.10 -6.41 0.89
C ASP A 104 -10.35 -5.55 -0.13
N LYS A 105 -11.03 -5.28 -1.25
CA LYS A 105 -10.43 -4.55 -2.37
C LYS A 105 -10.09 -3.11 -1.99
N LYS A 106 -10.91 -2.44 -1.19
CA LYS A 106 -10.61 -1.08 -0.72
C LYS A 106 -9.39 -1.09 0.18
N PHE A 107 -9.28 -2.04 1.10
CA PHE A 107 -8.08 -2.18 1.94
C PHE A 107 -6.82 -2.38 1.09
N LYS A 108 -6.84 -3.31 0.13
CA LYS A 108 -5.72 -3.54 -0.80
C LYS A 108 -5.37 -2.30 -1.62
N ASN A 109 -6.36 -1.59 -2.14
CA ASN A 109 -6.15 -0.35 -2.86
C ASN A 109 -5.59 0.78 -1.98
N ILE A 110 -6.01 0.90 -0.71
CA ILE A 110 -5.42 1.87 0.22
C ILE A 110 -3.94 1.56 0.46
N LYS A 111 -3.60 0.28 0.70
CA LYS A 111 -2.18 -0.10 0.86
C LYS A 111 -1.35 0.24 -0.37
N LEU A 112 -1.89 -0.01 -1.56
CA LEU A 112 -1.20 0.24 -2.82
C LEU A 112 -1.04 1.73 -3.15
N TYR A 113 -2.12 2.49 -3.06
CA TYR A 113 -2.15 3.87 -3.57
C TYR A 113 -1.92 4.94 -2.50
N CYS A 114 -2.16 4.62 -1.23
CA CYS A 114 -1.94 5.52 -0.09
C CYS A 114 -0.70 5.15 0.72
N GLY A 115 -0.15 3.95 0.51
CA GLY A 115 1.01 3.42 1.22
C GLY A 115 2.32 3.54 0.45
N LEU A 116 3.42 3.34 1.16
CA LEU A 116 4.74 3.09 0.60
C LEU A 116 4.72 1.73 -0.10
N ASN A 117 5.41 1.65 -1.23
CA ASN A 117 5.64 0.40 -1.95
C ASN A 117 6.99 -0.16 -1.56
N MET A 118 7.26 -1.43 -1.92
CA MET A 118 8.54 -2.06 -1.62
C MET A 118 9.72 -1.24 -2.18
N GLY A 119 9.57 -0.71 -3.40
CA GLY A 119 10.58 0.14 -4.04
C GLY A 119 10.90 1.44 -3.30
N ASP A 120 9.98 1.96 -2.47
CA ASP A 120 10.22 3.15 -1.66
C ASP A 120 11.04 2.88 -0.40
N LYS A 121 11.01 1.62 0.09
CA LYS A 121 11.71 1.17 1.29
C LYS A 121 13.08 0.58 0.98
N ILE A 122 13.23 -0.03 -0.20
CA ILE A 122 14.50 -0.60 -0.66
C ILE A 122 15.48 0.53 -0.98
N GLN A 123 16.64 0.47 -0.32
CA GLN A 123 17.74 1.42 -0.49
C GLN A 123 18.76 0.91 -1.52
N GLY A 124 19.60 1.81 -2.02
CA GLY A 124 20.64 1.50 -3.01
C GLY A 124 20.18 1.67 -4.46
N THR A 125 21.06 1.34 -5.40
CA THR A 125 20.76 1.44 -6.84
C THR A 125 19.86 0.29 -7.23
N LYS A 126 18.58 0.58 -7.44
CA LYS A 126 17.57 -0.40 -7.87
C LYS A 126 17.76 -0.74 -9.35
N VAL A 127 17.41 -1.97 -9.69
CA VAL A 127 17.19 -2.36 -11.09
C VAL A 127 16.15 -1.43 -11.73
N ALA A 128 16.39 -1.02 -12.97
CA ALA A 128 15.50 -0.15 -13.73
C ALA A 128 15.04 -0.85 -15.02
N SER A 129 14.03 -0.29 -15.69
CA SER A 129 13.57 -0.78 -17.00
C SER A 129 14.67 -0.73 -18.06
N THR A 130 15.64 0.16 -17.90
CA THR A 130 16.81 0.32 -18.77
C THR A 130 17.97 -0.62 -18.41
N THR A 131 17.87 -1.37 -17.31
CA THR A 131 18.89 -2.37 -16.97
C THR A 131 18.83 -3.52 -17.99
N GLY A 132 19.86 -3.64 -18.82
CA GLY A 132 20.01 -4.74 -19.77
C GLY A 132 20.20 -6.09 -19.07
N GLY A 133 19.75 -7.18 -19.69
CA GLY A 133 19.95 -8.52 -19.17
C GLY A 133 21.43 -8.95 -19.13
N ASP A 134 22.27 -8.29 -19.93
CA ASP A 134 23.73 -8.45 -19.95
C ASP A 134 24.44 -7.77 -18.76
N ASN A 135 23.72 -6.94 -17.98
CA ASN A 135 24.27 -6.23 -16.83
C ASN A 135 24.91 -7.21 -15.82
N ALA A 136 26.19 -6.98 -15.50
CA ALA A 136 26.98 -7.89 -14.66
C ALA A 136 26.41 -8.07 -13.25
N SER A 137 25.94 -7.00 -12.61
CA SER A 137 25.33 -7.03 -11.28
C SER A 137 24.02 -7.82 -11.28
N LEU A 138 23.17 -7.59 -12.30
CA LEU A 138 21.92 -8.33 -12.46
C LEU A 138 22.15 -9.82 -12.74
N LYS A 139 23.10 -10.17 -13.61
CA LYS A 139 23.52 -11.56 -13.87
C LYS A 139 24.01 -12.25 -12.60
N THR A 140 24.79 -11.53 -11.80
CA THR A 140 25.28 -12.01 -10.50
C THR A 140 24.11 -12.27 -9.55
N ASN A 141 23.16 -11.34 -9.45
CA ASN A 141 21.97 -11.53 -8.62
C ASN A 141 21.10 -12.70 -9.09
N PHE A 142 20.89 -12.85 -10.39
CA PHE A 142 20.19 -14.01 -10.96
C PHE A 142 20.92 -15.33 -10.62
N GLY A 143 22.25 -15.34 -10.72
CA GLY A 143 23.07 -16.51 -10.35
C GLY A 143 22.87 -16.97 -8.90
N LYS A 144 22.57 -16.05 -7.98
CA LYS A 144 22.28 -16.38 -6.56
C LYS A 144 20.99 -17.18 -6.38
N LEU A 145 20.07 -17.18 -7.36
CA LEU A 145 18.79 -17.90 -7.28
C LEU A 145 18.94 -19.41 -7.48
N LYS A 146 19.93 -19.87 -8.27
CA LYS A 146 20.02 -21.26 -8.76
C LYS A 146 19.93 -22.32 -7.66
N ASN A 147 20.58 -22.05 -6.53
CA ASN A 147 20.70 -23.00 -5.41
C ASN A 147 19.64 -22.80 -4.33
N LYS A 148 18.64 -21.93 -4.56
CA LYS A 148 17.59 -21.64 -3.59
C LYS A 148 16.44 -22.63 -3.67
N THR A 149 15.84 -22.87 -2.52
CA THR A 149 14.66 -23.72 -2.34
C THR A 149 13.36 -22.94 -2.48
N SER A 150 12.23 -23.65 -2.60
CA SER A 150 10.89 -23.05 -2.68
C SER A 150 10.45 -22.34 -1.39
N SER A 151 11.12 -22.59 -0.25
CA SER A 151 10.91 -21.85 0.99
C SER A 151 11.71 -20.56 1.09
N GLU A 152 12.78 -20.42 0.28
CA GLU A 152 13.65 -19.24 0.28
C GLU A 152 13.29 -18.23 -0.81
N LEU A 153 12.53 -18.66 -1.83
CA LEU A 153 12.09 -17.83 -2.94
C LEU A 153 10.57 -17.79 -3.01
N VAL A 154 10.03 -16.62 -3.33
CA VAL A 154 8.66 -16.52 -3.82
C VAL A 154 8.49 -17.34 -5.11
N SER A 155 7.28 -17.83 -5.35
CA SER A 155 6.97 -18.74 -6.46
C SER A 155 7.45 -18.24 -7.83
N GLN A 156 7.33 -16.93 -8.09
CA GLN A 156 7.76 -16.30 -9.33
C GLN A 156 9.28 -16.29 -9.50
N LEU A 157 10.05 -16.12 -8.43
CA LEU A 157 11.51 -16.21 -8.49
C LEU A 157 11.97 -17.66 -8.60
N PHE A 158 11.29 -18.56 -7.89
CA PHE A 158 11.58 -19.99 -7.94
C PHE A 158 11.35 -20.55 -9.35
N SER A 159 10.33 -20.09 -10.08
CA SER A 159 10.06 -20.54 -11.44
C SER A 159 11.09 -20.05 -12.47
N ILE A 160 11.77 -18.93 -12.21
CA ILE A 160 12.76 -18.38 -13.15
C ILE A 160 14.20 -18.81 -12.85
N LYS A 161 14.49 -19.36 -11.66
CA LYS A 161 15.87 -19.59 -11.17
C LYS A 161 16.74 -20.46 -12.09
N ASP A 162 16.13 -21.34 -12.87
CA ASP A 162 16.79 -22.28 -13.80
C ASP A 162 16.70 -21.82 -15.27
N THR A 163 16.22 -20.60 -15.51
CA THR A 163 16.10 -20.04 -16.86
C THR A 163 17.49 -19.82 -17.46
N ASP A 164 17.64 -20.15 -18.75
CA ASP A 164 18.90 -19.95 -19.48
C ASP A 164 19.37 -18.49 -19.41
N ASN A 165 20.67 -18.33 -19.21
CA ASN A 165 21.32 -17.03 -19.02
C ASN A 165 22.78 -17.05 -19.50
N ALA A 166 23.11 -17.97 -20.42
CA ALA A 166 24.48 -18.15 -20.91
C ALA A 166 24.87 -17.13 -21.99
N SER A 167 23.91 -16.67 -22.78
CA SER A 167 24.10 -15.73 -23.88
C SER A 167 22.90 -14.79 -24.03
N ASP A 168 23.04 -13.81 -24.93
CA ASP A 168 21.93 -12.98 -25.39
C ASP A 168 20.72 -13.86 -25.78
N PRO A 169 19.48 -13.53 -25.35
CA PRO A 169 19.05 -12.28 -24.69
C PRO A 169 19.09 -12.30 -23.15
N TRP A 170 19.91 -13.14 -22.53
CA TRP A 170 20.10 -13.21 -21.08
C TRP A 170 18.78 -13.40 -20.33
N LYS A 171 17.99 -14.40 -20.77
CA LYS A 171 16.57 -14.56 -20.40
C LYS A 171 16.36 -14.56 -18.89
N GLY A 172 17.19 -15.28 -18.14
CA GLY A 172 17.09 -15.33 -16.68
C GLY A 172 17.25 -13.97 -16.01
N SER A 173 18.27 -13.20 -16.41
CA SER A 173 18.51 -11.85 -15.88
C SER A 173 17.37 -10.89 -16.27
N THR A 174 16.90 -10.98 -17.50
CA THR A 174 15.74 -10.23 -18.00
C THR A 174 14.49 -10.53 -17.19
N SER A 175 14.19 -11.82 -16.93
CA SER A 175 13.06 -12.22 -16.09
C SER A 175 13.18 -11.73 -14.65
N LEU A 176 14.39 -11.74 -14.06
CA LEU A 176 14.62 -11.17 -12.73
C LEU A 176 14.35 -9.66 -12.71
N ARG A 177 14.82 -8.91 -13.71
CA ARG A 177 14.52 -7.48 -13.83
C ARG A 177 13.02 -7.22 -13.87
N ASP A 178 12.30 -7.93 -14.73
CA ASP A 178 10.86 -7.71 -14.92
C ASP A 178 10.07 -8.04 -13.64
N TRP A 179 10.50 -9.09 -12.92
CA TRP A 179 9.97 -9.38 -11.58
C TRP A 179 10.27 -8.25 -10.60
N CYS A 180 11.50 -7.73 -10.57
CA CYS A 180 11.91 -6.63 -9.69
C CYS A 180 11.08 -5.36 -9.92
N LEU A 181 10.85 -4.98 -11.18
CA LEU A 181 10.01 -3.82 -11.51
C LEU A 181 8.59 -4.00 -10.98
N SER A 182 8.04 -5.20 -11.14
CA SER A 182 6.72 -5.54 -10.60
C SER A 182 6.69 -5.51 -9.07
N ALA A 183 7.72 -6.06 -8.41
CA ALA A 183 7.85 -6.08 -6.97
C ALA A 183 7.97 -4.68 -6.37
N PHE A 184 8.69 -3.77 -7.03
CA PHE A 184 8.81 -2.39 -6.56
C PHE A 184 7.48 -1.64 -6.51
N ASP A 185 6.51 -2.03 -7.33
CA ASP A 185 5.18 -1.44 -7.39
C ASP A 185 4.17 -2.11 -6.44
N MET A 186 4.54 -3.21 -5.78
CA MET A 186 3.70 -3.83 -4.77
C MET A 186 3.66 -3.00 -3.48
N PRO A 187 2.54 -3.03 -2.72
CA PRO A 187 2.48 -2.40 -1.41
C PRO A 187 3.59 -2.94 -0.51
N PHE A 188 4.16 -2.09 0.33
CA PHE A 188 5.16 -2.55 1.29
C PHE A 188 4.52 -3.50 2.32
N GLU A 189 5.05 -4.71 2.35
CA GLU A 189 4.76 -5.73 3.35
C GLU A 189 6.08 -6.41 3.70
N SER A 190 6.38 -6.53 4.99
CA SER A 190 7.52 -7.35 5.43
C SER A 190 7.27 -8.82 5.10
N GLY A 191 8.33 -9.56 4.78
CA GLY A 191 8.26 -10.98 4.50
C GLY A 191 9.02 -11.34 3.23
N LEU A 192 8.81 -12.57 2.78
CA LEU A 192 9.65 -13.20 1.76
C LEU A 192 9.76 -12.38 0.47
N THR A 193 8.65 -11.82 -0.02
CA THR A 193 8.66 -11.00 -1.25
C THR A 193 9.54 -9.76 -1.10
N TYR A 194 9.42 -9.05 0.02
CA TYR A 194 10.22 -7.86 0.28
C TYR A 194 11.69 -8.21 0.50
N ASP A 195 11.98 -9.29 1.23
CA ASP A 195 13.36 -9.74 1.45
C ASP A 195 14.01 -10.18 0.13
N ASN A 196 13.30 -10.96 -0.70
CA ASN A 196 13.77 -11.29 -2.04
C ASN A 196 13.99 -10.05 -2.92
N ALA A 197 13.09 -9.06 -2.87
CA ALA A 197 13.24 -7.84 -3.66
C ALA A 197 14.47 -7.02 -3.20
N LYS A 198 14.66 -6.91 -1.89
CA LYS A 198 15.83 -6.26 -1.28
C LYS A 198 17.14 -6.95 -1.66
N ASP A 199 17.16 -8.28 -1.68
CA ASP A 199 18.38 -9.06 -1.90
C ASP A 199 18.78 -9.18 -3.39
N TYR A 200 17.79 -9.17 -4.29
CA TYR A 200 18.02 -9.48 -5.71
C TYR A 200 17.79 -8.31 -6.67
N CYS A 201 17.07 -7.26 -6.24
CA CYS A 201 16.71 -6.13 -7.11
C CYS A 201 17.56 -4.87 -6.89
N VAL A 202 18.59 -4.95 -6.05
CA VAL A 202 19.59 -3.90 -5.89
C VAL A 202 20.86 -4.32 -6.63
N ILE A 203 21.33 -3.45 -7.52
CA ILE A 203 22.56 -3.62 -8.29
C ILE A 203 23.64 -2.69 -7.73
N THR A 204 24.88 -3.14 -7.69
CA THR A 204 26.02 -2.25 -7.49
C THR A 204 26.30 -1.50 -8.78
N ALA A 205 26.53 -0.19 -8.66
CA ALA A 205 26.99 0.67 -9.73
C ALA A 205 28.46 0.39 -10.07
#